data_AF-A0A922VFQ3-F1
#
_entry.id   AF-A0A922VFQ3-F1
#
_cell.length_a   1.000
_cell.length_b   1.000
_cell.length_c   1.000
_cell.angle_alpha   90.00
_cell.angle_beta   90.00
_cell.angle_gamma   90.00
#
_symmetry.space_group_name_H-M   'P 1'
#
loop_
_entity.id
_entity.type
_entity.pdbx_description
1 polymer ?
#
loop_
_entity_poly.entity_id
_entity_poly.type
_entity_poly.pdbx_seq_one_letter_code
_entity_poly.pdbx_strand_id
1 'polypeptide(L)' 'MTDGDFQLGANPAARRIVVAMSGGVDSSVVAALAARTGAETIGITLQLYDHGEAVGRAGSCCAGRDIRDARAVCDR' A
#
# COMPACT_ATOMS: atom_id res chain seq x y z
N MET A 1 13.87 -3.32 -13.84
CA MET A 1 12.43 -3.07 -13.94
C MET A 1 12.22 -2.25 -15.19
N THR A 2 11.56 -2.87 -16.15
CA THR A 2 11.27 -2.32 -17.48
C THR A 2 9.90 -1.64 -17.45
N ASP A 3 9.63 -0.75 -18.41
CA ASP A 3 8.39 0.04 -18.57
C ASP A 3 7.06 -0.76 -18.53
N GLY A 4 7.10 -2.10 -18.50
CA GLY A 4 5.94 -2.99 -18.59
C GLY A 4 5.22 -3.35 -17.29
N ASP A 5 5.85 -3.25 -16.11
CA ASP A 5 5.30 -3.87 -14.89
C ASP A 5 3.98 -3.21 -14.42
N PHE A 6 3.81 -1.91 -14.68
CA PHE A 6 2.62 -1.14 -14.29
C PHE A 6 1.84 -0.57 -15.48
N GLN A 7 2.21 -0.92 -16.73
CA GLN A 7 1.50 -0.49 -17.95
C GLN A 7 1.28 1.04 -18.06
N LEU A 8 2.28 1.83 -17.66
CA LEU A 8 2.16 3.29 -17.52
C LEU A 8 2.19 4.04 -18.87
N GLY A 9 2.65 3.40 -19.94
CA GLY A 9 2.85 4.02 -21.24
C GLY A 9 4.03 5.02 -21.24
N ALA A 10 4.07 5.90 -22.24
CA ALA A 10 5.26 6.71 -22.53
C ALA A 10 5.59 7.82 -21.52
N ASN A 11 4.66 8.20 -20.64
CA ASN A 11 4.90 9.26 -19.64
C ASN A 11 4.43 8.82 -18.24
N PRO A 12 5.26 8.08 -17.50
CA PRO A 12 4.97 7.65 -16.13
C PRO A 12 4.62 8.80 -15.17
N ALA A 13 5.30 9.95 -15.30
CA ALA A 13 5.09 11.11 -14.42
C ALA A 13 3.69 11.75 -14.56
N ALA A 14 2.98 11.49 -15.66
CA ALA A 14 1.60 11.90 -15.86
C ALA A 14 0.58 10.84 -15.39
N ARG A 15 1.04 9.74 -14.78
CA ARG A 15 0.20 8.64 -14.28
C ARG A 15 0.17 8.63 -12.76
N ARG A 16 -0.86 7.96 -12.25
CA ARG A 16 -1.08 7.74 -10.83
C ARG A 16 -1.26 6.25 -10.56
N ILE A 17 -0.56 5.74 -9.56
CA ILE A 17 -0.69 4.38 -9.04
C ILE A 17 -1.25 4.46 -7.63
N VAL A 18 -2.35 3.76 -7.38
CA VAL A 18 -2.91 3.62 -6.04
C VAL A 18 -2.59 2.21 -5.55
N VAL A 19 -1.84 2.11 -4.46
CA VAL A 19 -1.41 0.83 -3.89
C VAL A 19 -2.22 0.56 -2.63
N ALA A 20 -2.92 -0.58 -2.59
CA ALA A 20 -3.55 -1.05 -1.36
C ALA A 20 -2.47 -1.52 -0.38
N MET A 21 -2.30 -0.77 0.70
CA MET A 21 -1.32 -0.97 1.74
C MET A 21 -1.94 -1.75 2.89
N SER A 22 -1.48 -3.00 3.07
CA SER A 22 -1.89 -3.82 4.21
C SER A 22 -0.98 -3.66 5.43
N GLY A 23 0.15 -2.94 5.29
CA GLY A 23 1.22 -2.89 6.29
C GLY A 23 2.22 -4.04 6.17
N GLY A 24 1.93 -5.05 5.34
CA GLY A 24 2.83 -6.16 5.07
C GLY A 24 3.92 -5.85 4.04
N VAL A 25 4.91 -6.73 3.98
CA VAL A 25 6.10 -6.58 3.12
C VAL A 25 5.75 -6.54 1.64
N ASP A 26 4.82 -7.38 1.17
CA ASP A 26 4.47 -7.44 -0.26
C ASP A 26 3.91 -6.10 -0.77
N SER A 27 2.94 -5.53 -0.05
CA SER A 27 2.39 -4.22 -0.38
C SER A 27 3.43 -3.11 -0.30
N SER A 28 4.37 -3.23 0.64
CA SER A 28 5.48 -2.28 0.82
C SER A 28 6.45 -2.30 -0.35
N VAL A 29 6.79 -3.49 -0.83
CA VAL A 29 7.65 -3.66 -2.00
C VAL A 29 6.93 -3.12 -3.25
N VAL A 30 5.65 -3.43 -3.45
CA VAL A 30 4.88 -2.85 -4.57
C VAL A 30 4.87 -1.32 -4.53
N ALA A 31 4.65 -0.71 -3.36
CA ALA A 31 4.69 0.75 -3.21
C ALA A 31 6.06 1.34 -3.54
N ALA A 32 7.14 0.73 -3.05
CA ALA A 32 8.50 1.16 -3.35
C ALA A 32 8.82 1.05 -4.86
N LEU A 33 8.35 -0.02 -5.50
CA LEU A 33 8.55 -0.23 -6.94
C LEU A 33 7.72 0.77 -7.76
N ALA A 34 6.47 1.03 -7.36
CA ALA A 34 5.61 2.04 -7.97
C ALA A 34 6.24 3.45 -7.86
N ALA A 35 6.73 3.84 -6.68
CA ALA A 35 7.39 5.13 -6.47
C ALA A 35 8.64 5.30 -7.35
N ARG A 36 9.41 4.22 -7.54
CA ARG A 36 10.61 4.21 -8.42
C ARG A 36 10.29 4.41 -9.91
N THR A 37 9.03 4.25 -10.34
CA THR A 37 8.63 4.53 -11.73
C THR A 37 8.56 6.01 -12.05
N GLY A 38 8.52 6.89 -11.04
CA GLY A 38 8.28 8.32 -11.20
C GLY A 38 6.80 8.71 -11.40
N ALA A 39 5.88 7.75 -11.41
CA ALA A 39 4.45 8.02 -11.33
C ALA A 39 4.05 8.52 -9.93
N GLU A 40 3.00 9.32 -9.85
CA GLU A 40 2.43 9.71 -8.57
C GLU A 40 1.89 8.46 -7.86
N THR A 41 2.51 8.09 -6.75
CA THR A 41 2.18 6.87 -6.02
C THR A 41 1.44 7.23 -4.73
N ILE A 42 0.27 6.63 -4.53
CA ILE A 42 -0.60 6.86 -3.37
C ILE A 42 -0.83 5.54 -2.65
N GLY A 43 -0.38 5.43 -1.40
CA GLY A 43 -0.73 4.30 -0.53
C GLY A 43 -2.11 4.49 0.09
N ILE A 44 -2.97 3.47 0.05
CA ILE A 44 -4.28 3.47 0.73
C ILE A 44 -4.41 2.29 1.67
N THR A 45 -4.86 2.53 2.89
CA THR A 45 -5.24 1.45 3.83
C THR A 45 -6.76 1.34 3.84
N LEU A 46 -7.30 0.15 3.53
CA LEU A 46 -8.75 -0.10 3.58
C LEU A 46 -9.09 -0.85 4.86
N GLN A 47 -9.86 -0.21 5.74
CA GLN A 47 -10.47 -0.89 6.89
C GLN A 47 -11.83 -1.45 6.48
N LEU A 48 -11.86 -2.73 6.14
CA LEU A 48 -13.06 -3.40 5.61
C LEU A 48 -13.83 -4.22 6.66
N TYR A 49 -13.33 -4.29 7.90
CA TYR A 49 -13.97 -5.01 9.00
C TYR A 49 -14.46 -4.04 10.07
N ASP A 50 -15.59 -4.40 10.69
CA ASP A 50 -16.11 -3.67 11.85
C ASP A 50 -15.15 -3.86 13.03
N HIS A 51 -14.65 -2.74 13.55
CA HIS A 51 -13.77 -2.72 14.71
C HIS A 51 -14.45 -3.27 15.97
N GLY A 52 -15.80 -3.33 16.04
CA GLY A 52 -16.54 -3.84 17.20
C GLY A 52 -16.51 -5.37 17.36
N GLU A 53 -16.58 -6.13 16.27
CA GLU A 53 -16.65 -7.61 16.28
C GLU A 53 -15.25 -8.28 16.28
N ALA A 54 -14.24 -7.58 15.77
CA ALA A 54 -12.88 -8.12 15.67
C ALA A 54 -12.17 -8.20 17.03
N VAL A 55 -12.55 -7.40 18.03
CA VAL A 55 -11.89 -7.35 19.35
C VAL A 55 -11.97 -8.68 20.12
N GLY A 56 -12.91 -9.56 19.75
CA GLY A 56 -13.11 -10.86 20.40
C GLY A 56 -12.36 -12.05 19.78
N ARG A 57 -11.76 -11.92 18.59
CA ARG A 57 -11.07 -13.03 17.91
C ARG A 57 -9.56 -12.98 18.13
N ALA A 58 -9.00 -14.03 18.75
CA ALA A 58 -7.55 -14.21 18.83
C ALA A 58 -6.94 -14.12 17.41
N GLY A 59 -6.06 -13.13 17.20
CA GLY A 59 -5.43 -12.84 15.89
C GLY A 59 -5.79 -11.47 15.27
N SER A 60 -6.76 -10.73 15.81
CA SER A 60 -7.21 -9.42 15.28
C SER A 60 -6.44 -8.19 15.80
N CYS A 61 -5.58 -8.38 16.81
CA CYS A 61 -4.86 -7.30 17.51
C CYS A 61 -3.91 -6.49 16.60
N CYS A 62 -3.58 -6.99 15.40
CA CYS A 62 -2.65 -6.34 14.48
C CYS A 62 -3.27 -5.20 13.65
N ALA A 63 -4.59 -5.09 13.58
CA ALA A 63 -5.34 -4.06 12.83
C ALA A 63 -4.74 -2.63 12.89
N GLY A 64 -4.52 -2.12 14.11
CA GLY A 64 -3.97 -0.77 14.31
C GLY A 64 -2.43 -0.69 14.21
N ARG A 65 -1.73 -1.83 14.23
CA ARG A 65 -0.29 -1.89 13.94
C ARG A 65 -0.07 -1.83 12.43
N ASP A 66 -0.84 -2.59 11.68
CA ASP A 66 -0.77 -2.68 10.22
C ASP A 66 -0.98 -1.32 9.53
N ILE A 67 -1.93 -0.51 10.01
CA ILE A 67 -2.13 0.87 9.54
C ILE A 67 -0.91 1.76 9.81
N ARG A 68 -0.27 1.59 10.99
CA ARG A 68 0.94 2.33 11.34
C ARG A 68 2.14 1.90 10.52
N ASP A 69 2.28 0.60 10.26
CA ASP A 69 3.35 0.05 9.43
C ASP A 69 3.18 0.51 7.98
N ALA A 70 1.96 0.47 7.44
CA ALA A 70 1.62 1.03 6.13
C ALA A 70 2.02 2.50 6.02
N ARG A 71 1.63 3.32 7.01
CA ARG A 71 2.02 4.74 7.06
C ARG A 71 3.53 4.91 7.10
N ALA A 72 4.22 4.19 7.98
CA ALA A 72 5.67 4.30 8.12
C ALA A 72 6.43 3.88 6.85
N VAL A 73 5.86 2.99 6.04
CA VAL A 73 6.39 2.64 4.72
C VAL A 73 6.15 3.79 3.73
N CYS A 74 4.96 4.38 3.69
CA CYS A 74 4.66 5.50 2.80
C CYS A 74 5.44 6.79 3.12
N ASP A 75 5.88 6.96 4.37
CA ASP A 75 6.71 8.10 4.79
C ASP A 75 8.20 7.97 4.37
N ARG A 76 8.62 6.83 3.80
CA ARG A 76 10.00 6.54 3.38
C ARG A 76 10.17 6.60 1.88
#